data_AF-A0A957TYT7-F1
#
_entry.id   AF-A0A957TYT7-F1
#
_cell.length_a   1.000
_cell.length_b   1.000
_cell.length_c   1.000
_cell.angle_alpha   90.00
_cell.angle_beta   90.00
_cell.angle_gamma   90.00
#
_symmetry.space_group_name_H-M   'P 1'
#
loop_
_entity.id
_entity.type
_entity.pdbx_description
1 polymer ?
#
loop_
_entity_poly.entity_id
_entity_poly.type
_entity_poly.pdbx_seq_one_letter_code
_entity_poly.pdbx_strand_id
1 'polypeptide(L)'
;SKIFRKLMGTTCSLRWREADERERLWVVSPGHPIADGLGPYFEIPEAEMYGELFDIPEPDTLVFISWFEGGNVFRSGCCYQRGRGKIFYFRPGHESYPIYFMPDVRRVIANGVHWSAPGNGPEFPYLTNAIHESTPLEHVPEKHPNRTRVG
;
A
#
# COMPACT_ATOMS: atom_id res chain seq x y z
N SER A 1 6.32 -4.52 -10.55
CA SER A 1 5.92 -5.78 -9.86
C SER A 1 4.65 -6.39 -10.46
N LYS A 2 4.60 -7.70 -10.75
CA LYS A 2 3.37 -8.38 -11.25
C LYS A 2 2.31 -8.53 -10.15
N ILE A 3 2.73 -8.87 -8.93
CA ILE A 3 1.84 -9.07 -7.77
C ILE A 3 1.20 -7.73 -7.37
N PHE A 4 1.97 -6.66 -7.30
CA PHE A 4 1.45 -5.34 -6.94
C PHE A 4 0.37 -4.87 -7.91
N ARG A 5 0.60 -4.97 -9.22
CA ARG A 5 -0.41 -4.65 -10.25
C ARG A 5 -1.71 -5.45 -10.08
N LYS A 6 -1.61 -6.76 -9.81
CA LYS A 6 -2.78 -7.60 -9.54
C LYS A 6 -3.57 -7.14 -8.32
N LEU A 7 -2.88 -6.74 -7.23
CA LEU A 7 -3.51 -6.27 -6.01
C LEU A 7 -4.11 -4.86 -6.16
N MET A 8 -3.47 -3.99 -6.95
CA MET A 8 -3.92 -2.62 -7.16
C MET A 8 -5.05 -2.53 -8.19
N GLY A 9 -5.08 -3.42 -9.19
CA GLY A 9 -6.08 -3.39 -10.27
C GLY A 9 -5.83 -2.31 -11.32
N THR A 10 -4.65 -1.68 -11.32
CA THR A 10 -4.23 -0.59 -12.22
C THR A 10 -2.93 -0.95 -12.95
N THR A 11 -2.45 -0.06 -13.82
CA THR A 11 -1.18 -0.30 -14.54
C THR A 11 0.04 -0.16 -13.64
N CYS A 12 -0.05 0.62 -12.55
CA CYS A 12 1.08 1.04 -11.73
C CYS A 12 2.18 1.72 -12.54
N SER A 13 1.83 2.37 -13.65
CA SER A 13 2.77 3.15 -14.45
C SER A 13 3.07 4.50 -13.80
N LEU A 14 4.24 5.06 -14.12
CA LEU A 14 4.77 6.29 -13.54
C LEU A 14 5.74 6.95 -14.52
N ARG A 15 6.08 8.22 -14.25
CA ARG A 15 7.20 8.89 -14.90
C ARG A 15 8.49 8.54 -14.18
N TRP A 16 9.61 8.43 -14.90
CA TRP A 16 10.90 8.12 -14.29
C TRP A 16 12.05 8.86 -14.97
N ARG A 17 13.16 9.03 -14.25
CA ARG A 17 14.43 9.59 -14.74
C ARG A 17 15.58 9.08 -13.87
N GLU A 18 16.66 8.65 -14.50
CA GLU A 18 17.92 8.26 -13.85
C GLU A 18 18.95 9.37 -14.09
N ALA A 19 19.24 10.17 -13.06
CA ALA A 19 20.08 11.36 -13.19
C ALA A 19 20.78 11.75 -11.87
N ASP A 20 21.02 10.77 -10.98
CA ASP A 20 21.71 10.96 -9.69
C ASP A 20 21.11 12.10 -8.83
N GLU A 21 19.80 12.32 -8.94
CA GLU A 21 19.14 13.46 -8.30
C GLU A 21 18.91 13.21 -6.82
N ARG A 22 18.95 14.29 -6.04
CA ARG A 22 18.54 14.23 -4.64
C ARG A 22 17.03 14.01 -4.51
N GLU A 23 16.66 13.08 -3.64
CA GLU A 23 15.30 12.86 -3.19
C GLU A 23 15.14 13.32 -1.73
N ARG A 24 14.09 14.08 -1.43
CA ARG A 24 13.65 14.37 -0.05
C ARG A 24 12.31 13.72 0.19
N LEU A 25 12.22 12.84 1.18
CA LEU A 25 11.00 12.16 1.57
C LEU A 25 10.38 12.87 2.77
N TRP A 26 9.26 13.55 2.57
CA TRP A 26 8.49 14.21 3.62
C TRP A 26 7.55 13.24 4.32
N VAL A 27 7.57 13.24 5.64
CA VAL A 27 6.58 12.54 6.48
C VAL A 27 5.30 13.36 6.47
N VAL A 28 4.23 12.81 5.88
CA VAL A 28 2.91 13.47 5.84
C VAL A 28 1.88 12.79 6.75
N SER A 29 2.24 11.67 7.36
CA SER A 29 1.47 11.01 8.41
C SER A 29 2.34 10.76 9.65
N PRO A 30 2.65 11.80 10.45
CA PRO A 30 3.64 11.72 11.52
C PRO A 30 3.23 10.83 12.70
N GLY A 31 1.94 10.53 12.88
CA GLY A 31 1.46 9.60 13.90
C GLY A 31 1.38 8.14 13.44
N HIS A 32 1.82 7.83 12.22
CA HIS A 32 1.74 6.48 11.68
C HIS A 32 2.94 5.63 12.14
N PRO A 33 2.75 4.36 12.56
CA PRO A 33 3.86 3.52 13.07
C PRO A 33 5.05 3.37 12.12
N ILE A 34 4.79 3.45 10.81
CA ILE A 34 5.85 3.41 9.78
C ILE A 34 6.83 4.58 9.93
N ALA A 35 6.36 5.75 10.36
CA ALA A 35 7.16 6.95 10.53
C ALA A 35 7.85 7.05 11.91
N ASP A 36 7.67 6.07 12.79
CA ASP A 36 8.23 6.09 14.14
C ASP A 36 9.75 6.25 14.14
N GLY A 37 10.24 7.23 14.91
CA GLY A 37 11.66 7.54 15.05
C GLY A 37 12.28 8.27 13.87
N LEU A 38 11.49 8.82 12.93
CA LEU A 38 11.96 9.68 11.85
C LEU A 38 11.78 11.16 12.20
N GLY A 39 12.54 12.03 11.52
CA GLY A 39 12.27 13.46 11.50
C GLY A 39 11.11 13.82 10.55
N PRO A 40 10.79 15.12 10.37
CA PRO A 40 9.75 15.57 9.43
C PRO A 40 10.02 15.17 7.97
N TYR A 41 11.29 14.91 7.64
CA TYR A 41 11.74 14.34 6.38
C TYR A 41 13.12 13.69 6.57
N PHE A 42 13.55 12.92 5.59
CA PHE A 42 14.94 12.53 5.39
C PHE A 42 15.31 12.64 3.91
N GLU A 43 16.61 12.66 3.61
CA GLU A 43 17.11 12.86 2.25
C GLU A 43 17.91 11.65 1.79
N ILE A 44 17.80 11.34 0.50
CA ILE A 44 18.63 10.39 -0.21
C ILE A 44 19.46 11.22 -1.21
N PRO A 45 20.81 11.22 -1.09
CA PRO A 45 21.66 12.07 -1.92
C PRO A 45 21.53 11.82 -3.42
N GLU A 46 21.42 10.55 -3.81
CA GLU A 46 21.35 10.11 -5.21
C GLU A 46 20.28 9.03 -5.33
N ALA A 47 19.29 9.26 -6.20
CA ALA A 47 18.19 8.35 -6.43
C ALA A 47 17.67 8.43 -7.87
N GLU A 48 17.14 7.30 -8.37
CA GLU A 48 16.23 7.32 -9.51
C GLU A 48 14.95 8.08 -9.13
N MET A 49 14.57 9.04 -9.97
CA MET A 49 13.33 9.80 -9.82
C MET A 49 12.15 8.99 -10.32
N TYR A 50 11.11 8.85 -9.49
CA TYR A 50 9.74 8.56 -9.94
C TYR A 50 8.88 9.80 -9.76
N GLY A 51 7.92 10.01 -10.67
CA GLY A 51 7.07 11.19 -10.69
C GLY A 51 5.61 10.86 -10.93
N GLU A 52 4.73 11.66 -10.34
CA GLU A 52 3.30 11.64 -10.62
C GLU A 52 3.00 11.97 -12.10
N LEU A 53 1.90 11.47 -12.69
CA LEU A 53 0.88 10.59 -12.11
C LEU A 53 1.40 9.14 -11.94
N PHE A 54 1.31 8.62 -10.73
CA PHE A 54 1.46 7.19 -10.44
C PHE A 54 0.09 6.52 -10.52
N ASP A 55 -0.11 5.65 -11.51
CA ASP A 55 -1.38 4.97 -11.77
C ASP A 55 -1.63 3.85 -10.75
N ILE A 56 -2.00 4.24 -9.54
CA ILE A 56 -2.39 3.42 -8.40
C ILE A 56 -3.75 3.89 -7.89
N PRO A 57 -4.55 3.01 -7.26
CA PRO A 57 -5.69 3.47 -6.47
C PRO A 57 -5.22 4.46 -5.39
N GLU A 58 -6.13 5.29 -4.92
CA GLU A 58 -5.85 6.15 -3.77
C GLU A 58 -5.37 5.29 -2.57
N PRO A 59 -4.23 5.62 -1.94
CA PRO A 59 -3.78 4.90 -0.75
C PRO A 59 -4.76 5.07 0.41
N ASP A 60 -4.95 4.01 1.20
CA ASP A 60 -5.72 4.11 2.46
C ASP A 60 -5.01 5.04 3.45
N THR A 61 -3.67 5.09 3.39
CA THR A 61 -2.86 6.09 4.09
C THR A 61 -1.61 6.41 3.28
N LEU A 62 -1.37 7.70 3.07
CA LEU A 62 -0.13 8.21 2.50
C LEU A 62 0.80 8.60 3.66
N VAL A 63 1.95 7.93 3.75
CA VAL A 63 2.94 8.14 4.82
C VAL A 63 4.04 9.09 4.35
N PHE A 64 4.50 8.94 3.10
CA PHE A 64 5.58 9.73 2.53
C PHE A 64 5.21 10.37 1.19
N ILE A 65 5.65 11.62 1.01
CA ILE A 65 5.69 12.30 -0.30
C ILE A 65 7.15 12.64 -0.59
N SER A 66 7.64 12.20 -1.75
CA SER A 66 8.95 12.60 -2.23
C SER A 66 8.88 13.88 -3.04
N TRP A 67 9.89 14.72 -2.85
CA TRP A 67 10.31 15.75 -3.79
C TRP A 67 11.64 15.32 -4.41
N PHE A 68 11.80 15.55 -5.70
CA PHE A 68 13.05 15.31 -6.43
C PHE A 68 13.61 16.64 -6.97
N GLU A 69 14.93 16.69 -7.09
CA GLU A 69 15.66 17.89 -7.50
C GLU A 69 15.19 18.48 -8.83
N GLY A 70 14.86 17.64 -9.82
CA GLY A 70 14.30 18.09 -11.09
C GLY A 70 12.82 18.52 -11.03
N GLY A 71 12.25 18.72 -9.83
CA GLY A 71 10.94 19.33 -9.61
C GLY A 71 9.75 18.37 -9.57
N ASN A 72 9.99 17.07 -9.72
CA ASN A 72 8.95 16.05 -9.63
C ASN A 72 8.57 15.77 -8.17
N VAL A 73 7.33 15.34 -7.97
CA VAL A 73 6.84 14.79 -6.70
C VAL A 73 6.29 13.40 -6.89
N PHE A 74 6.23 12.61 -5.80
CA PHE A 74 5.75 11.24 -5.85
C PHE A 74 5.17 10.79 -4.51
N ARG A 75 4.04 10.07 -4.55
CA ARG A 75 3.52 9.34 -3.39
C ARG A 75 4.41 8.11 -3.10
N SER A 76 5.43 8.31 -2.27
CA SER A 76 6.55 7.38 -2.07
C SER A 76 6.37 6.41 -0.91
N GLY A 77 5.34 6.57 -0.09
CA GLY A 77 5.00 5.67 1.01
C GLY A 77 3.50 5.45 1.10
N CYS A 78 2.98 4.36 0.55
CA CYS A 78 1.55 4.14 0.40
C CYS A 78 1.12 2.86 1.12
N CYS A 79 0.12 2.98 1.99
CA CYS A 79 -0.50 1.85 2.67
C CYS A 79 -1.81 1.46 1.99
N TYR A 80 -2.05 0.15 1.89
CA TYR A 80 -3.30 -0.43 1.39
C TYR A 80 -3.71 -1.64 2.22
N GLN A 81 -5.01 -1.94 2.18
CA GLN A 81 -5.56 -3.18 2.70
C GLN A 81 -6.24 -3.99 1.60
N ARG A 82 -5.99 -5.31 1.60
CA ARG A 82 -6.66 -6.29 0.73
C ARG A 82 -7.08 -7.49 1.57
N GLY A 83 -8.38 -7.58 1.86
CA GLY A 83 -8.90 -8.54 2.83
C GLY A 83 -8.24 -8.33 4.20
N ARG A 84 -7.56 -9.37 4.70
CA ARG A 84 -6.78 -9.34 5.96
C ARG A 84 -5.34 -8.83 5.78
N GLY A 85 -4.87 -8.73 4.53
CA GLY A 85 -3.49 -8.36 4.22
C GLY A 85 -3.30 -6.84 4.25
N LYS A 86 -2.22 -6.41 4.89
CA LYS A 86 -1.72 -5.04 4.83
C LYS A 86 -0.57 -4.96 3.83
N ILE A 87 -0.56 -3.94 3.01
CA ILE A 87 0.45 -3.73 1.95
C ILE A 87 1.07 -2.36 2.19
N PHE A 88 2.39 -2.31 2.23
CA PHE A 88 3.14 -1.06 2.24
C PHE A 88 4.02 -0.99 0.99
N TYR A 89 3.77 0.01 0.16
CA TYR A 89 4.63 0.38 -0.96
C TYR A 89 5.59 1.48 -0.49
N PHE A 90 6.89 1.26 -0.67
CA PHE A 90 7.94 2.22 -0.35
C PHE A 90 8.89 2.35 -1.54
N ARG A 91 9.09 3.58 -2.02
CA ARG A 91 9.77 3.87 -3.30
C ARG A 91 11.29 3.64 -3.30
N PRO A 92 12.06 4.07 -2.28
CA PRO A 92 13.52 4.03 -2.35
C PRO A 92 14.10 2.62 -2.52
N GLY A 93 15.05 2.45 -3.45
CA GLY A 93 15.72 1.17 -3.62
C GLY A 93 16.36 0.87 -4.98
N HIS A 94 16.69 1.87 -5.79
CA HIS A 94 17.38 1.66 -7.06
C HIS A 94 18.75 1.04 -6.84
N GLU A 95 19.07 0.00 -7.61
CA GLU A 95 20.18 -0.93 -7.38
C GLU A 95 21.57 -0.30 -7.48
N SER A 96 21.70 0.78 -8.24
CA SER A 96 22.98 1.47 -8.47
C SER A 96 23.46 2.27 -7.25
N TYR A 97 22.58 2.55 -6.27
CA TYR A 97 22.89 3.40 -5.12
C TYR A 97 22.82 2.62 -3.80
N PRO A 98 23.64 2.95 -2.79
CA PRO A 98 23.65 2.27 -1.49
C PRO A 98 22.45 2.65 -0.59
N ILE A 99 21.27 2.88 -1.16
CA ILE A 99 20.06 3.36 -0.46
C ILE A 99 19.65 2.41 0.68
N TYR A 100 19.74 1.10 0.47
CA TYR A 100 19.39 0.11 1.51
C TYR A 100 20.39 0.05 2.67
N PHE A 101 21.52 0.76 2.62
CA PHE A 101 22.45 0.90 3.75
C PHE A 101 22.13 2.11 4.63
N MET A 102 21.24 3.00 4.19
CA MET A 102 20.88 4.20 4.92
C MET A 102 20.06 3.86 6.17
N PRO A 103 20.38 4.44 7.36
CA PRO A 103 19.68 4.13 8.60
C PRO A 103 18.18 4.41 8.56
N ASP A 104 17.76 5.54 7.97
CA ASP A 104 16.35 5.92 7.90
C ASP A 104 15.55 5.00 6.98
N VAL A 105 16.12 4.62 5.83
CA VAL A 105 15.51 3.64 4.91
C VAL A 105 15.32 2.29 5.60
N ARG A 106 16.33 1.80 6.31
CA ARG A 106 16.23 0.55 7.09
C ARG A 106 15.19 0.63 8.19
N ARG A 107 15.09 1.78 8.88
CA ARG A 107 14.07 2.03 9.90
C ARG A 107 12.67 1.97 9.31
N VAL A 108 12.43 2.64 8.18
CA VAL A 108 11.13 2.60 7.49
C VAL A 108 10.75 1.18 7.09
N ILE A 109 11.70 0.41 6.55
CA ILE A 109 11.44 -0.99 6.17
C ILE A 109 11.10 -1.83 7.40
N ALA A 110 11.87 -1.71 8.49
CA ALA A 110 11.62 -2.43 9.74
C ALA A 110 10.23 -2.08 10.32
N ASN A 111 9.91 -0.78 10.41
CA ASN A 111 8.60 -0.32 10.89
C ASN A 111 7.46 -0.81 9.98
N GLY A 112 7.68 -0.80 8.66
CA GLY A 112 6.74 -1.32 7.66
C GLY A 112 6.46 -2.82 7.84
N VAL A 113 7.49 -3.62 8.12
CA VAL A 113 7.34 -5.04 8.46
C VAL A 113 6.52 -5.23 9.73
N HIS A 114 6.82 -4.48 10.80
CA HIS A 114 6.05 -4.56 12.05
C HIS A 114 4.59 -4.15 11.86
N TRP A 115 4.33 -3.06 11.14
CA TRP A 115 2.99 -2.57 10.86
C TRP A 115 2.17 -3.56 10.02
N SER A 116 2.81 -4.21 9.04
CA SER A 116 2.18 -5.16 8.13
C SER A 116 1.95 -6.56 8.72
N ALA A 117 2.38 -6.80 9.97
CA ALA A 117 2.13 -8.06 10.66
C ALA A 117 0.63 -8.44 10.66
N PRO A 118 0.31 -9.73 10.45
CA PRO A 118 -1.07 -10.20 10.40
C PRO A 118 -1.78 -9.99 11.73
N GLY A 119 -3.05 -9.60 11.69
CA GLY A 119 -3.89 -9.47 12.88
C GLY A 119 -4.53 -10.79 13.30
N ASN A 120 -4.90 -10.89 14.59
CA ASN A 120 -5.56 -12.05 15.21
C ASN A 120 -7.07 -12.15 14.91
N GLY A 121 -7.52 -11.63 13.77
CA GLY A 121 -8.93 -11.69 13.37
C GLY A 121 -9.40 -13.12 13.10
N PRO A 122 -10.72 -13.37 13.11
CA PRO A 122 -11.29 -14.69 12.87
C PRO A 122 -10.94 -15.23 11.47
N GLU A 123 -10.84 -16.55 11.34
CA GLU A 123 -10.81 -17.19 10.03
C GLU A 123 -12.19 -17.13 9.39
N PHE A 124 -12.24 -16.73 8.12
CA PHE A 124 -13.48 -16.70 7.35
C PHE A 124 -13.50 -17.90 6.40
N PRO A 125 -14.46 -18.83 6.52
CA PRO A 125 -14.47 -20.07 5.75
C PRO A 125 -14.81 -19.88 4.26
N TYR A 126 -15.21 -18.68 3.85
CA TYR A 126 -15.67 -18.33 2.50
C TYR A 126 -14.71 -17.40 1.75
N LEU A 127 -13.43 -17.37 2.12
CA LEU A 127 -12.43 -16.54 1.43
C LEU A 127 -12.10 -17.00 0.00
N THR A 128 -12.42 -18.25 -0.34
CA THR A 128 -12.10 -18.84 -1.65
C THR A 128 -13.34 -19.07 -2.51
N ASN A 129 -14.44 -19.53 -1.93
CA ASN A 129 -15.67 -19.85 -2.63
C ASN A 129 -16.89 -19.36 -1.83
N ALA A 130 -17.98 -19.06 -2.54
CA ALA A 130 -19.27 -18.87 -1.91
C ALA A 130 -19.70 -20.16 -1.20
N ILE A 131 -20.23 -20.02 0.02
CA ILE A 131 -20.81 -21.14 0.77
C ILE A 131 -22.34 -21.09 0.68
N HIS A 132 -22.97 -22.25 0.61
CA HIS A 132 -24.42 -22.37 0.71
C HIS A 132 -24.79 -22.60 2.18
N GLU A 133 -25.18 -21.53 2.88
CA GLU A 133 -25.67 -21.58 4.25
C GLU A 133 -27.15 -21.99 4.25
N SER A 134 -27.39 -23.31 4.25
CA SER A 134 -28.73 -23.89 4.13
C SER A 134 -29.56 -23.79 5.41
N THR A 135 -28.90 -23.66 6.55
CA THR A 135 -29.55 -23.54 7.86
C THR A 135 -29.51 -22.07 8.26
N PRO A 136 -30.66 -21.39 8.37
CA PRO A 136 -30.65 -20.01 8.80
C PRO A 136 -30.25 -19.93 10.28
N LEU A 137 -29.56 -18.86 10.65
CA LEU A 137 -29.18 -18.61 12.04
C LEU A 137 -30.38 -18.33 12.95
N GLU A 138 -31.49 -17.92 12.35
CA GLU A 138 -32.75 -17.58 13.03
C GLU A 138 -33.93 -18.21 12.28
N HIS A 139 -35.10 -18.23 12.91
CA HIS A 139 -36.30 -18.68 12.21
C HIS A 139 -36.61 -17.76 11.01
N VAL A 140 -36.63 -18.34 9.81
CA VAL A 140 -37.04 -17.67 8.58
C VAL A 140 -38.44 -18.17 8.20
N PRO A 141 -39.45 -17.29 8.13
CA PRO A 141 -40.78 -17.67 7.65
C PRO A 141 -40.71 -18.28 6.25
N GLU A 142 -41.62 -19.21 5.96
CA GLU A 142 -41.65 -19.85 4.65
C GLU A 142 -41.73 -18.83 3.51
N LYS A 143 -40.98 -19.12 2.45
CA LYS A 143 -40.93 -18.27 1.26
C LYS A 143 -42.33 -18.17 0.67
N HIS A 144 -42.87 -16.95 0.56
CA HIS A 144 -44.20 -16.74 -0.04
C HIS A 144 -44.31 -17.44 -1.41
N PRO A 145 -45.33 -18.29 -1.61
CA PRO A 145 -45.41 -19.16 -2.79
C PRO A 145 -45.59 -18.41 -4.12
N ASN A 146 -45.98 -17.12 -4.09
CA ASN A 146 -46.37 -16.35 -5.28
C ASN A 146 -45.33 -15.30 -5.74
N ARG A 147 -44.05 -15.40 -5.35
CA ARG A 147 -43.01 -14.54 -5.95
C ARG A 147 -42.54 -15.13 -7.28
N THR A 148 -43.23 -14.75 -8.36
CA THR A 148 -42.75 -14.96 -9.74
C THR A 148 -41.38 -14.28 -9.88
N ARG A 149 -40.37 -15.00 -10.39
CA ARG A 149 -39.09 -14.39 -10.76
C ARG A 149 -39.38 -13.37 -11.88
N VAL A 150 -39.18 -12.09 -11.59
CA VAL A 150 -39.13 -11.06 -12.62
C VAL A 150 -37.74 -11.18 -13.23
N GLY A 151 -37.67 -11.82 -14.39
CA GLY A 151 -36.47 -11.88 -15.23
C GLY A 151 -36.35 -10.65 -16.10
#